data_AF-A0A1E2S146-F1
#
_entry.id   AF-A0A1E2S146-F1
#
_cell.length_a   1.000
_cell.length_b   1.000
_cell.length_c   1.000
_cell.angle_alpha   90.00
_cell.angle_beta   90.00
_cell.angle_gamma   90.00
#
_symmetry.space_group_name_H-M   'P 1'
#
loop_
_entity.id
_entity.type
_entity.pdbx_description
1 polymer ?
#
loop_
_entity_poly.entity_id
_entity_poly.type
_entity_poly.pdbx_seq_one_letter_code
_entity_poly.pdbx_strand_id
1 'polypeptide(L)'
;MLSATLGLTQFGVNQVTLEPRFASSQRHWHVVEDEFVIILAGEVVLVTDAGETVLHAGMCAGFPAGRADGHRLINRSDSQAVYLEVGTRAADEEVLYSDIDMRARKEDGRFVYTRKSGEPYE
;
A
#
# COMPACT_ATOMS: atom_id res chain seq x y z
N MET A 1 8.98 7.30 -8.19
CA MET A 1 9.57 6.03 -7.72
C MET A 1 11.07 6.17 -7.65
N LEU A 2 11.65 6.09 -6.44
CA LEU A 2 13.10 6.10 -6.24
C LEU A 2 13.77 4.93 -6.97
N SER A 3 13.12 3.75 -6.98
CA SER A 3 13.63 2.56 -7.67
C SER A 3 13.92 2.78 -9.16
N ALA A 4 13.08 3.56 -9.86
CA ALA A 4 13.29 3.84 -11.29
C ALA A 4 14.54 4.70 -11.52
N THR A 5 14.75 5.74 -10.69
CA THR A 5 15.94 6.59 -10.74
C THR A 5 17.23 5.83 -10.43
N LEU A 6 17.13 4.76 -9.63
CA LEU A 6 18.24 3.90 -9.24
C LEU A 6 18.44 2.69 -10.17
N GLY A 7 17.61 2.52 -11.20
CA GLY A 7 17.70 1.39 -12.13
C GLY A 7 17.27 0.04 -11.55
N LEU A 8 16.53 0.02 -10.44
CA LEU A 8 16.04 -1.20 -9.80
C LEU A 8 14.77 -1.69 -10.51
N THR A 9 14.74 -3.00 -10.82
CA THR A 9 13.65 -3.61 -11.59
C THR A 9 12.84 -4.63 -10.80
N GLN A 10 13.42 -5.33 -9.83
CA GLN A 10 12.78 -6.43 -9.10
C GLN A 10 11.75 -5.96 -8.05
N PHE A 11 11.87 -4.74 -7.56
CA PHE A 11 10.98 -4.16 -6.56
C PHE A 11 10.85 -2.64 -6.72
N GLY A 12 9.73 -2.10 -6.26
CA GLY A 12 9.48 -0.69 -6.07
C GLY A 12 10.14 -0.18 -4.80
N VAL A 13 10.62 1.06 -4.84
CA VAL A 13 10.98 1.84 -3.64
C VAL A 13 10.40 3.22 -3.83
N ASN A 14 9.53 3.62 -2.91
CA ASN A 14 8.86 4.92 -2.88
C ASN A 14 9.13 5.60 -1.55
N GLN A 15 9.52 6.88 -1.60
CA GLN A 15 9.43 7.76 -0.44
C GLN A 15 8.16 8.57 -0.61
N VAL A 16 7.27 8.47 0.36
CA VAL A 16 5.96 9.11 0.35
C VAL A 16 5.90 10.12 1.47
N THR A 17 5.51 11.35 1.14
CA THR A 17 5.09 12.35 2.12
C THR A 17 3.57 12.30 2.20
N LEU A 18 3.05 11.96 3.38
CA LEU A 18 1.63 11.89 3.65
C LEU A 18 1.19 13.14 4.41
N GLU A 19 0.36 13.96 3.76
CA GLU A 19 -0.17 15.20 4.32
C GLU A 19 -1.15 14.95 5.48
N PRO A 20 -1.33 15.93 6.39
CA PRO A 20 -2.34 15.86 7.45
C PRO A 20 -3.72 15.49 6.90
N ARG A 21 -4.39 14.54 7.57
CA ARG A 21 -5.72 14.00 7.24
C ARG A 21 -5.82 13.14 5.99
N PHE A 22 -4.73 12.88 5.27
CA PHE A 22 -4.72 11.98 4.12
C PHE A 22 -4.40 10.53 4.52
N ALA A 23 -4.83 9.60 3.66
CA ALA A 23 -4.49 8.19 3.73
C ALA A 23 -3.56 7.82 2.57
N SER A 24 -2.68 6.84 2.78
CA SER A 24 -1.77 6.32 1.75
C SER A 24 -2.54 5.70 0.58
N SER A 25 -3.65 5.03 0.88
CA SER A 25 -4.39 4.21 -0.07
C SER A 25 -5.80 3.91 0.46
N GLN A 26 -6.67 3.39 -0.42
CA GLN A 26 -7.78 2.57 0.03
C GLN A 26 -7.23 1.32 0.72
N ARG A 27 -7.91 0.82 1.76
CA ARG A 27 -7.42 -0.32 2.53
C ARG A 27 -7.41 -1.57 1.66
N HIS A 28 -6.26 -2.20 1.49
CA HIS A 28 -6.08 -3.30 0.52
C HIS A 28 -5.03 -4.30 0.97
N TRP A 29 -5.00 -5.45 0.30
CA TRP A 29 -3.94 -6.45 0.44
C TRP A 29 -3.55 -7.00 -0.93
N HIS A 30 -2.31 -7.46 -1.03
CA HIS A 30 -1.70 -7.98 -2.24
C HIS A 30 -1.77 -9.52 -2.27
N VAL A 31 -2.14 -10.09 -3.43
CA VAL A 31 -2.17 -11.54 -3.61
C VAL A 31 -0.77 -12.09 -3.89
N VAL A 32 0.07 -11.35 -4.64
CA VAL A 32 1.35 -11.85 -5.16
C VAL A 32 2.56 -11.05 -4.66
N GLU A 33 2.46 -9.74 -4.46
CA GLU A 33 3.58 -8.90 -4.05
C GLU A 33 3.67 -8.77 -2.51
N ASP A 34 4.86 -9.06 -1.96
CA ASP A 34 5.17 -8.64 -0.59
C ASP A 34 5.33 -7.11 -0.55
N GLU A 35 4.89 -6.50 0.54
CA GLU A 35 5.07 -5.06 0.81
C GLU A 35 5.66 -4.82 2.21
N PHE A 36 6.51 -3.81 2.31
CA PHE A 36 7.17 -3.37 3.54
C PHE A 36 7.16 -1.85 3.64
N VAL A 37 6.93 -1.34 4.84
CA VAL A 37 7.02 0.09 5.13
C VAL A 37 7.89 0.37 6.35
N ILE A 38 8.60 1.50 6.32
CA ILE A 38 9.28 2.09 7.48
C ILE A 38 8.98 3.58 7.57
N ILE A 39 8.59 4.05 8.75
CA ILE A 39 8.32 5.47 8.99
C ILE A 39 9.65 6.18 9.19
N LEU A 40 9.90 7.23 8.41
CA LEU A 40 11.11 8.04 8.48
C LEU A 40 10.94 9.27 9.38
N ALA A 41 9.75 9.90 9.34
CA ALA A 41 9.44 11.09 10.12
C ALA A 41 7.94 11.20 10.38
N GLY A 42 7.57 11.87 11.48
CA GLY A 42 6.19 12.04 11.91
C GLY A 42 5.58 10.77 12.49
N GLU A 43 4.25 10.73 12.50
CA GLU A 43 3.46 9.58 12.94
C GLU A 43 2.31 9.30 11.97
N VAL A 44 1.95 8.03 11.86
CA VAL A 44 0.78 7.58 11.09
C VAL A 44 0.03 6.51 11.86
N VAL A 45 -1.27 6.38 11.58
CA VAL A 45 -2.09 5.29 12.07
C VAL A 45 -2.11 4.20 10.99
N LEU A 46 -1.52 3.05 11.29
CA LEU A 46 -1.73 1.83 10.52
C LEU A 46 -3.10 1.26 10.87
N VAL A 47 -3.91 0.98 9.86
CA VAL A 47 -5.23 0.36 9.99
C VAL A 47 -5.18 -1.01 9.31
N THR A 48 -5.43 -2.08 10.07
CA THR A 48 -5.54 -3.48 9.60
C THR A 48 -6.85 -4.11 10.10
N ASP A 49 -7.07 -5.40 9.80
CA ASP A 49 -8.22 -6.13 10.35
C ASP A 49 -8.18 -6.25 11.88
N ALA A 50 -6.99 -6.21 12.48
CA ALA A 50 -6.80 -6.23 13.94
C ALA A 50 -7.10 -4.87 14.60
N GLY A 51 -7.37 -3.83 13.81
CA GLY A 51 -7.65 -2.49 14.27
C GLY A 51 -6.51 -1.51 13.98
N GLU A 52 -6.32 -0.56 14.88
CA GLU A 52 -5.43 0.58 14.65
C GLU A 52 -4.17 0.51 15.50
N THR A 53 -3.04 0.84 14.91
CA THR A 53 -1.74 0.96 15.59
C THR A 53 -1.06 2.25 15.16
N VAL A 54 -0.60 3.06 16.12
CA VAL A 54 0.20 4.24 15.81
C VAL A 54 1.64 3.81 15.53
N LEU A 55 2.18 4.24 14.39
CA LEU A 55 3.57 4.05 14.00
C LEU A 55 4.30 5.39 14.03
N HIS A 56 5.43 5.42 14.72
CA HIS A 56 6.33 6.57 14.79
C HIS A 56 7.59 6.34 13.95
N ALA A 57 8.37 7.40 13.72
CA ALA A 57 9.67 7.31 13.06
C ALA A 57 10.54 6.17 13.63
N GLY A 58 11.10 5.35 12.73
CA GLY A 58 11.89 4.16 13.04
C GLY A 58 11.06 2.87 13.18
N MET A 59 9.74 2.94 13.26
CA MET A 59 8.88 1.75 13.27
C MET A 59 8.61 1.24 11.85
N CYS A 60 8.40 -0.07 11.74
CA CYS A 60 8.18 -0.77 10.48
C CYS A 60 6.89 -1.59 10.53
N ALA A 61 6.32 -1.86 9.36
CA ALA A 61 5.29 -2.87 9.17
C ALA A 61 5.56 -3.66 7.88
N GLY A 62 5.14 -4.92 7.86
CA GLY A 62 5.29 -5.79 6.70
C GLY A 62 3.98 -6.49 6.40
N PHE A 63 3.71 -6.67 5.11
CA PHE A 63 2.48 -7.21 4.56
C PHE A 63 2.83 -8.35 3.60
N PRO A 64 2.88 -9.60 4.10
CA PRO A 64 3.20 -10.74 3.26
C PRO A 64 2.14 -10.98 2.18
N ALA A 65 2.58 -11.30 0.96
CA ALA A 65 1.72 -11.65 -0.17
C ALA A 65 0.72 -12.77 0.18
N GLY A 66 -0.50 -12.65 -0.32
CA GLY A 66 -1.55 -13.65 -0.15
C GLY A 66 -2.20 -13.66 1.24
N ARG A 67 -1.71 -12.84 2.19
CA ARG A 67 -2.37 -12.66 3.47
C ARG A 67 -3.53 -11.68 3.33
N ALA A 68 -4.74 -12.18 3.46
CA ALA A 68 -5.97 -11.40 3.39
C ALA A 68 -6.21 -10.55 4.65
N ASP A 69 -5.29 -9.63 4.93
CA ASP A 69 -5.37 -8.62 6.00
C ASP A 69 -5.10 -7.26 5.38
N GLY A 70 -6.17 -6.52 5.09
CA GLY A 70 -6.07 -5.27 4.34
C GLY A 70 -5.49 -4.13 5.17
N HIS A 71 -4.50 -3.42 4.64
CA HIS A 71 -3.81 -2.33 5.32
C HIS A 71 -3.92 -0.98 4.62
N ARG A 72 -3.76 0.09 5.40
CA ARG A 72 -3.47 1.45 4.94
C ARG A 72 -2.84 2.27 6.06
N LEU A 73 -2.13 3.33 5.70
CA LEU A 73 -1.66 4.35 6.64
C LEU A 73 -2.55 5.58 6.55
N ILE A 74 -2.86 6.19 7.70
CA ILE A 74 -3.60 7.46 7.78
C ILE A 74 -2.79 8.43 8.62
N ASN A 75 -2.48 9.60 8.08
CA ASN A 75 -1.92 10.67 8.88
C ASN A 75 -3.05 11.45 9.57
N ARG A 76 -3.29 11.19 10.85
CA ARG A 76 -4.28 11.93 11.65
C ARG A 76 -3.70 13.15 12.37
N SER A 77 -2.39 13.33 12.31
CA SER A 77 -1.72 14.48 12.94
C SER A 77 -2.01 15.78 12.18
N ASP A 78 -1.45 16.88 12.67
CA ASP A 78 -1.45 18.21 12.03
C ASP A 78 -0.14 18.53 11.30
N SER A 79 0.79 17.56 11.21
CA SER A 79 2.08 17.71 10.53
C SER A 79 2.27 16.62 9.47
N GLN A 80 3.21 16.82 8.56
CA GLN A 80 3.54 15.81 7.54
C GLN A 80 4.19 14.58 8.18
N ALA A 81 3.84 13.40 7.65
CA ALA A 81 4.56 12.16 7.91
C ALA A 81 5.32 11.73 6.65
N VAL A 82 6.48 11.10 6.81
CA VAL A 82 7.27 10.58 5.69
C VAL A 82 7.57 9.11 5.95
N TYR A 83 7.35 8.26 4.96
CA TYR A 83 7.69 6.84 5.03
C TYR A 83 8.33 6.35 3.73
N LEU A 84 9.09 5.26 3.84
CA LEU A 84 9.48 4.45 2.70
C LEU A 84 8.53 3.26 2.57
N GLU A 85 8.19 2.96 1.34
CA GLU A 85 7.41 1.82 0.89
C GLU A 85 8.25 1.03 -0.10
N VAL A 86 8.32 -0.28 0.12
CA VAL A 86 9.04 -1.23 -0.71
C VAL A 86 8.10 -2.37 -1.03
N GLY A 87 7.90 -2.64 -2.32
CA GLY A 87 7.00 -3.70 -2.77
C GLY A 87 7.63 -4.49 -3.90
N THR A 88 7.35 -5.78 -3.96
CA THR A 88 7.80 -6.62 -5.08
C THR A 88 7.22 -6.11 -6.40
N ARG A 89 7.89 -6.34 -7.53
CA ARG A 89 7.31 -6.12 -8.87
C ARG A 89 7.07 -7.44 -9.55
N ALA A 90 5.91 -8.02 -9.30
CA ALA A 90 5.49 -9.25 -9.95
C ALA A 90 5.03 -8.97 -11.40
N ALA A 91 5.15 -9.97 -12.27
CA ALA A 91 4.62 -9.89 -13.62
C ALA A 91 3.08 -9.80 -13.60
N ASP A 92 2.47 -10.63 -12.75
CA ASP A 92 1.04 -10.67 -12.47
C ASP A 92 0.79 -10.27 -11.00
N GLU A 93 -0.30 -9.54 -10.76
CA GLU A 93 -0.73 -9.16 -9.41
C GLU A 93 -2.26 -9.03 -9.37
N GLU A 94 -2.84 -9.35 -8.22
CA GLU A 94 -4.21 -9.03 -7.85
C GLU A 94 -4.22 -8.32 -6.49
N VAL A 95 -4.90 -7.18 -6.41
CA VAL A 95 -5.07 -6.41 -5.19
C VAL A 95 -6.55 -6.37 -4.84
N LEU A 96 -6.91 -6.76 -3.61
CA LEU A 96 -8.29 -6.67 -3.13
C LEU A 96 -8.44 -5.53 -2.15
N TYR A 97 -9.44 -4.68 -2.38
CA TYR A 97 -9.76 -3.57 -1.50
C TYR A 97 -10.78 -4.02 -0.47
N SER A 98 -10.49 -3.81 0.80
CA SER A 98 -11.27 -4.39 1.89
C SER A 98 -12.60 -3.66 2.10
N ASP A 99 -12.58 -2.33 2.01
CA ASP A 99 -13.69 -1.48 2.44
C ASP A 99 -14.62 -1.05 1.29
N ILE A 100 -14.28 -1.41 0.05
CA ILE A 100 -15.05 -1.10 -1.16
C ILE A 100 -15.16 -2.34 -2.05
N ASP A 101 -16.18 -2.40 -2.90
CA ASP A 101 -16.37 -3.49 -3.88
C ASP A 101 -15.40 -3.36 -5.05
N MET A 102 -14.09 -3.39 -4.79
CA MET A 102 -13.04 -3.21 -5.78
C MET A 102 -11.98 -4.31 -5.71
N ARG A 103 -11.47 -4.67 -6.88
CA ARG A 103 -10.20 -5.35 -7.06
C ARG A 103 -9.43 -4.72 -8.22
N ALA A 104 -8.11 -4.82 -8.17
CA ALA A 104 -7.24 -4.49 -9.29
C ALA A 104 -6.51 -5.75 -9.76
N ARG A 105 -6.38 -5.96 -11.06
CA ARG A 105 -5.57 -7.04 -11.66
C ARG A 105 -4.58 -6.47 -12.63
N LYS A 106 -3.37 -7.02 -12.65
CA LYS A 106 -2.35 -6.62 -13.59
C LYS A 106 -2.52 -7.40 -14.90
N GLU A 107 -2.88 -6.71 -15.96
CA GLU A 107 -3.09 -7.25 -17.30
C GLU A 107 -2.20 -6.46 -18.27
N ASP A 108 -1.35 -7.15 -19.04
CA ASP A 108 -0.38 -6.53 -19.98
C ASP A 108 0.45 -5.39 -19.35
N GLY A 109 0.85 -5.58 -18.08
CA GLY A 109 1.67 -4.63 -17.32
C GLY A 109 0.89 -3.42 -16.78
N ARG A 110 -0.44 -3.40 -16.84
CA ARG A 110 -1.30 -2.33 -16.33
C ARG A 110 -2.34 -2.85 -15.35
N PHE A 111 -2.68 -2.05 -14.34
CA PHE A 111 -3.77 -2.40 -13.44
C PHE A 111 -5.13 -2.07 -14.07
N VAL A 112 -5.98 -3.09 -14.15
CA VAL A 112 -7.39 -3.01 -14.53
C VAL A 112 -8.24 -3.15 -13.27
N TYR A 113 -9.14 -2.19 -13.05
CA TYR A 113 -9.98 -2.13 -11.85
C TYR A 113 -11.39 -2.64 -12.17
N THR A 114 -11.88 -3.56 -11.36
CA THR A 114 -13.21 -4.18 -11.49
C THR A 114 -13.88 -4.26 -10.13
N ARG A 115 -15.18 -4.61 -10.13
CA ARG A 115 -15.85 -5.13 -8.95
C ARG A 115 -15.19 -6.43 -8.49
N LYS A 116 -15.41 -6.84 -7.24
CA LYS A 116 -14.87 -8.12 -6.75
C LYS A 116 -15.40 -9.33 -7.53
N SER A 117 -16.60 -9.22 -8.11
CA SER A 117 -17.19 -10.20 -9.04
C SER A 117 -16.44 -10.31 -10.38
N GLY A 118 -15.71 -9.25 -10.77
CA GLY A 118 -15.05 -9.12 -12.06
C GLY A 118 -15.78 -8.28 -13.10
N GLU A 119 -16.97 -7.79 -12.78
CA GLU A 119 -17.69 -6.85 -13.64
C GLU A 119 -16.99 -5.48 -13.66
N PRO A 120 -17.03 -4.75 -14.79
CA PRO A 120 -16.49 -3.39 -14.87
C PRO A 120 -17.31 -2.41 -14.03
N TYR A 121 -16.73 -1.25 -13.73
CA TYR A 121 -17.48 -0.10 -13.22
C TYR A 121 -18.17 0.65 -14.36
N GLU A 122 -19.37 1.16 -14.10
CA GLU A 122 -20.07 2.10 -14.97
C GLU A 122 -19.54 3.53 -14.83
#